data_AF-A0A166AML5-F1
#
_entry.id   AF-A0A166AML5-F1
#
_cell.length_a   1.000
_cell.length_b   1.000
_cell.length_c   1.000
_cell.angle_alpha   90.00
_cell.angle_beta   90.00
_cell.angle_gamma   90.00
#
_symmetry.space_group_name_H-M   'P 1'
#
loop_
_entity.id
_entity.type
_entity.pdbx_description
1 polymer ?
#
loop_
_entity_poly.entity_id
_entity_poly.type
_entity_poly.pdbx_seq_one_letter_code
_entity_poly.pdbx_strand_id
1 'polypeptide(L)'
;MWRVIDLLPLENLTYLSMCSRTLKLGFPANESPPAKLFSAHTVRHLAIELTSCNGFTKLLSQTCMVDANTTGSLFPRLEVLTLRWNPAMSRAGADLAVFKEALSEMNIAISARRQCSTPMREVQIDRRYEALHAWELTEGTRVVFFEHNSGNHSVHQ
;
A
#
# COMPACT_ATOMS: atom_id res chain seq x y z
N MET A 1 1.14 14.69 18.69
CA MET A 1 0.51 14.94 17.38
C MET A 1 -0.35 13.72 17.07
N TRP A 2 -1.67 13.86 16.93
CA TRP A 2 -2.55 12.71 16.67
C TRP A 2 -2.44 12.32 15.19
N ARG A 3 -2.25 11.03 14.89
CA ARG A 3 -2.21 10.56 13.50
C ARG A 3 -3.66 10.39 13.03
N VAL A 4 -4.00 10.80 11.80
CA VAL A 4 -5.37 10.69 11.25
C VAL A 4 -5.88 9.24 11.31
N ILE A 5 -5.02 8.31 10.89
CA ILE A 5 -4.59 7.21 11.77
C ILE A 5 -5.62 6.79 12.80
N ASP A 6 -5.33 7.25 14.01
CA ASP A 6 -5.88 6.98 15.34
C ASP A 6 -7.36 7.31 15.46
N LEU A 7 -7.89 8.18 14.61
CA LEU A 7 -9.30 8.58 14.61
C LEU A 7 -10.22 7.65 13.79
N LEU A 8 -9.66 6.85 12.89
CA LEU A 8 -10.46 5.97 12.04
C LEU A 8 -10.99 4.73 12.80
N PRO A 9 -12.29 4.37 12.64
CA PRO A 9 -12.89 3.18 13.25
C PRO A 9 -12.51 1.91 12.48
N LEU A 10 -11.21 1.54 12.53
CA LEU A 10 -10.64 0.47 11.70
C LEU A 10 -11.33 -0.90 11.89
N GLU A 11 -11.95 -1.13 13.04
CA GLU A 11 -12.72 -2.34 13.37
C GLU A 11 -14.01 -2.50 12.55
N ASN A 12 -14.51 -1.43 11.94
CA ASN A 12 -15.74 -1.43 11.14
C ASN A 12 -15.46 -1.12 9.66
N LEU A 13 -14.19 -0.93 9.30
CA LEU A 13 -13.78 -0.61 7.93
C LEU A 13 -13.33 -1.86 7.20
N THR A 14 -13.92 -2.10 6.03
CA THR A 14 -13.50 -3.15 5.10
C THR A 14 -12.54 -2.65 4.03
N TYR A 15 -12.66 -1.36 3.72
CA TYR A 15 -11.87 -0.66 2.72
C TYR A 15 -11.22 0.57 3.36
N LEU A 16 -9.92 0.73 3.14
CA LEU A 16 -9.16 1.90 3.58
C LEU A 16 -8.45 2.52 2.39
N SER A 17 -8.57 3.84 2.23
CA SER A 17 -7.85 4.60 1.22
C SER A 17 -6.93 5.61 1.89
N MET A 18 -5.65 5.59 1.54
CA MET A 18 -4.64 6.49 2.07
C MET A 18 -3.96 7.23 0.92
N CYS A 19 -3.95 8.56 0.98
CA CYS A 19 -3.08 9.35 0.11
C CYS A 19 -1.63 9.31 0.65
N SER A 20 -0.68 9.79 -0.14
CA SER A 20 0.74 9.82 0.21
C SER A 20 1.01 10.49 1.56
N ARG A 21 0.25 11.55 1.89
CA ARG A 21 0.38 12.26 3.18
C ARG A 21 -0.02 11.38 4.37
N THR A 22 -1.17 10.70 4.27
CA THR A 22 -1.67 9.83 5.33
C THR A 22 -0.78 8.61 5.51
N LEU A 23 -0.24 8.05 4.41
CA LEU A 23 0.70 6.94 4.48
C LEU A 23 1.97 7.33 5.24
N LYS A 24 2.57 8.49 4.94
CA LYS A 24 3.75 9.01 5.66
C LYS A 24 3.50 9.23 7.16
N LEU A 25 2.31 9.72 7.52
CA LEU A 25 1.93 9.94 8.93
C LEU A 25 1.60 8.62 9.66
N GLY A 26 1.07 7.63 8.93
CA GLY A 26 0.74 6.31 9.47
C GLY A 26 1.95 5.39 9.64
N PHE A 27 2.95 5.56 8.78
CA PHE A 27 4.16 4.74 8.71
C PHE A 27 5.44 5.61 8.71
N PRO A 28 5.69 6.35 9.81
CA PRO A 28 6.89 7.16 9.96
C PRO A 28 8.16 6.29 9.98
N ALA A 29 9.27 6.79 9.44
CA ALA A 29 10.51 6.02 9.29
C ALA A 29 11.18 5.64 10.63
N ASN A 30 11.05 6.48 11.66
CA ASN A 30 11.76 6.36 12.93
C ASN A 30 10.84 6.08 14.13
N GLU A 31 9.56 5.84 13.90
CA GLU A 31 8.58 5.59 14.97
C GLU A 31 7.75 4.35 14.63
N SER A 32 7.25 3.67 15.67
CA SER A 32 6.35 2.55 15.47
C SER A 32 5.02 3.01 14.83
N PRO A 33 4.46 2.25 13.88
CA PRO A 33 3.13 2.52 13.35
C PRO A 33 2.06 2.34 14.44
N PRO A 34 0.87 2.94 14.29
CA PRO A 34 -0.22 2.77 15.26
C PRO A 34 -0.58 1.29 15.49
N ALA A 35 -0.64 0.86 16.76
CA ALA A 35 -0.93 -0.52 17.15
C ALA A 35 -2.23 -1.06 16.53
N LYS A 36 -3.22 -0.19 16.36
CA LYS A 36 -4.53 -0.56 15.78
C LYS A 36 -4.50 -1.02 14.32
N LEU A 37 -3.41 -0.73 13.59
CA LEU A 37 -3.24 -1.25 12.22
C LEU A 37 -2.95 -2.76 12.23
N PHE A 38 -2.39 -3.29 13.31
CA PHE A 38 -2.13 -4.72 13.51
C PHE A 38 -3.35 -5.48 14.00
N SER A 39 -4.36 -4.79 14.56
CA SER A 39 -5.65 -5.38 14.96
C SER A 39 -6.79 -5.07 13.98
N ALA A 40 -6.50 -4.44 12.84
CA ALA A 40 -7.49 -4.07 11.82
C ALA A 40 -7.93 -5.29 10.97
N HIS A 41 -8.57 -6.27 11.60
CA HIS A 41 -8.97 -7.54 10.98
C HIS A 41 -10.11 -7.40 9.97
N THR A 42 -10.87 -6.32 9.97
CA THR A 42 -11.95 -6.11 9.01
C THR A 42 -11.47 -5.50 7.71
N VAL A 43 -10.32 -4.80 7.72
CA VAL A 43 -9.75 -4.16 6.53
C VAL A 43 -9.19 -5.23 5.60
N ARG A 44 -9.92 -5.47 4.51
CA ARG A 44 -9.57 -6.46 3.47
C ARG A 44 -9.04 -5.80 2.21
N HIS A 45 -9.34 -4.53 2.01
CA HIS A 45 -8.96 -3.76 0.83
C HIS A 45 -8.21 -2.51 1.27
N LEU A 46 -7.03 -2.30 0.72
CA LEU A 46 -6.24 -1.11 0.97
C LEU A 46 -5.88 -0.43 -0.35
N ALA A 47 -6.22 0.85 -0.50
CA ALA A 47 -5.78 1.67 -1.60
C ALA A 47 -4.78 2.71 -1.13
N ILE A 48 -3.62 2.77 -1.78
CA ILE A 48 -2.56 3.74 -1.47
C ILE A 48 -2.15 4.49 -2.73
N GLU A 49 -1.67 5.72 -2.58
CA GLU A 49 -0.83 6.32 -3.61
C GLU A 49 0.59 5.79 -3.46
N LEU A 50 1.21 5.37 -4.56
CA LEU A 50 2.58 4.87 -4.52
C LEU A 50 3.54 5.99 -4.11
N THR A 51 4.30 5.79 -3.05
CA THR A 51 5.32 6.73 -2.58
C THR A 51 6.59 5.94 -2.25
N SER A 52 7.74 6.60 -2.25
CA SER A 52 9.02 6.08 -1.77
C SER A 52 9.06 5.84 -0.25
N CYS A 53 7.93 5.47 0.35
CA CYS A 53 7.78 5.37 1.80
C CYS A 53 8.17 3.96 2.25
N ASN A 54 9.47 3.77 2.49
CA ASN A 54 10.07 2.50 2.86
C ASN A 54 9.49 1.91 4.16
N GLY A 55 8.94 2.76 5.04
CA GLY A 55 8.32 2.30 6.29
C GLY A 55 7.12 1.37 6.06
N PHE A 56 6.22 1.74 5.13
CA PHE A 56 5.05 0.91 4.83
C PHE A 56 5.43 -0.39 4.14
N THR A 57 6.24 -0.34 3.07
CA THR A 57 6.68 -1.53 2.32
C THR A 57 7.46 -2.50 3.20
N LYS A 58 8.36 -1.99 4.04
CA LYS A 58 9.12 -2.78 5.03
C LYS A 58 8.21 -3.47 6.05
N LEU A 59 7.24 -2.76 6.62
CA LEU A 59 6.31 -3.37 7.57
C LEU A 59 5.39 -4.40 6.91
N LEU A 60 5.02 -4.15 5.65
CA LEU A 60 4.22 -5.06 4.86
C LEU A 60 4.98 -6.35 4.48
N SER A 61 6.32 -6.31 4.38
CA SER A 61 7.15 -7.51 4.13
C SER A 61 7.57 -8.25 5.40
N GLN A 62 7.71 -7.55 6.54
CA GLN A 62 8.06 -8.16 7.85
C GLN A 62 7.01 -9.11 8.41
N THR A 63 5.81 -9.10 7.83
CA THR A 63 4.61 -9.85 8.23
C THR A 63 4.77 -11.38 8.32
N CYS A 64 5.89 -11.96 7.86
CA CYS A 64 6.09 -13.42 7.80
C CYS A 64 7.40 -13.96 8.40
N MET A 65 8.33 -13.10 8.87
CA MET A 65 9.74 -13.50 9.05
C MET A 65 10.19 -13.78 10.49
N VAL A 66 9.37 -13.60 11.52
CA VAL A 66 9.77 -13.88 12.91
C VAL A 66 8.56 -14.38 13.67
N ASP A 67 8.67 -15.60 14.21
CA ASP A 67 7.78 -16.27 15.18
C ASP A 67 6.39 -15.64 15.33
N ALA A 68 5.35 -16.42 15.01
CA ALA A 68 3.93 -16.06 15.08
C ALA A 68 3.46 -15.43 16.43
N ASN A 69 4.31 -15.38 17.45
CA ASN A 69 4.06 -14.79 18.75
C ASN A 69 4.61 -13.36 18.95
N THR A 70 5.48 -12.83 18.09
CA THR A 70 6.26 -11.59 18.42
C THR A 70 6.00 -10.40 17.51
N THR A 71 5.58 -10.59 16.25
CA THR A 71 5.37 -9.48 15.31
C THR A 71 4.01 -9.59 14.65
N GLY A 72 3.07 -8.71 15.05
CA GLY A 72 1.73 -8.69 14.49
C GLY A 72 1.72 -8.41 12.98
N SER A 73 0.79 -9.03 12.26
CA SER A 73 0.64 -8.77 10.84
C SER A 73 -0.01 -7.40 10.59
N LEU A 74 0.61 -6.53 9.81
CA LEU A 74 -0.03 -5.28 9.41
C LEU A 74 -1.27 -5.59 8.56
N PHE A 75 -2.45 -5.06 8.93
CA PHE A 75 -3.74 -5.42 8.30
C PHE A 75 -3.91 -6.93 8.13
N PRO A 76 -4.18 -7.70 9.20
CA PRO A 76 -4.07 -9.16 9.20
C PRO A 76 -4.91 -9.90 8.14
N ARG A 77 -6.00 -9.28 7.68
CA ARG A 77 -6.92 -9.84 6.67
C ARG A 77 -6.83 -9.12 5.32
N LEU A 78 -5.74 -8.42 5.04
CA LEU A 78 -5.56 -7.72 3.78
C LEU A 78 -5.51 -8.71 2.61
N GLU A 79 -6.48 -8.60 1.71
CA GLU A 79 -6.66 -9.47 0.55
C GLU A 79 -6.39 -8.74 -0.78
N VAL A 80 -6.66 -7.43 -0.82
CA VAL A 80 -6.55 -6.60 -2.02
C VAL A 80 -5.73 -5.33 -1.74
N LEU A 81 -4.69 -5.09 -2.54
CA LEU A 81 -3.91 -3.86 -2.52
C LEU A 81 -4.11 -3.08 -3.82
N THR A 82 -4.52 -1.82 -3.74
CA THR A 82 -4.65 -0.93 -4.88
C THR A 82 -3.54 0.11 -4.86
N LEU A 83 -2.69 0.13 -5.89
CA LEU A 83 -1.65 1.13 -6.14
C LEU A 83 -2.20 2.20 -7.09
N ARG A 84 -2.54 3.36 -6.53
CA ARG A 84 -3.01 4.53 -7.29
C ARG A 84 -1.85 5.40 -7.74
N TRP A 85 -2.05 6.08 -8.85
CA TRP A 85 -1.10 7.08 -9.31
C TRP A 85 -0.81 8.13 -8.25
N ASN A 86 0.47 8.39 -8.04
CA ASN A 86 0.92 9.51 -7.26
C ASN A 86 1.06 10.76 -8.15
N PRO A 87 0.28 11.84 -7.92
CA PRO A 87 0.39 13.07 -8.69
C PRO A 87 1.79 13.70 -8.68
N ALA A 88 2.63 13.37 -7.70
CA ALA A 88 4.03 13.81 -7.67
C ALA A 88 4.82 13.32 -8.89
N MET A 89 4.45 12.18 -9.50
CA MET A 89 5.10 11.67 -10.71
C MET A 89 4.91 12.56 -11.94
N SER A 90 3.87 13.38 -11.96
CA SER A 90 3.61 14.33 -13.05
C SER A 90 4.38 15.64 -12.88
N ARG A 91 5.10 15.85 -11.77
CA ARG A 91 5.85 17.09 -11.52
C ARG A 91 7.25 16.99 -12.13
N ALA A 92 7.70 18.07 -12.75
CA ALA A 92 9.09 18.18 -13.23
C ALA A 92 10.05 17.93 -12.05
N GLY A 93 10.87 16.89 -12.13
CA GLY A 93 11.77 16.45 -11.06
C GLY A 93 11.36 15.17 -10.33
N ALA A 94 10.27 14.51 -10.72
CA ALA A 94 9.99 13.16 -10.25
C ALA A 94 11.07 12.18 -10.74
N ASP A 95 11.81 11.59 -9.81
CA ASP A 95 12.80 10.57 -10.14
C ASP A 95 12.11 9.24 -10.43
N LEU A 96 12.09 8.86 -11.71
CA LEU A 96 11.52 7.60 -12.16
C LEU A 96 12.17 6.38 -11.49
N ALA A 97 13.46 6.45 -11.16
CA ALA A 97 14.17 5.35 -10.51
C ALA A 97 13.58 5.05 -9.13
N VAL A 98 13.26 6.10 -8.36
CA VAL A 98 12.64 5.98 -7.03
C VAL A 98 11.29 5.25 -7.09
N PHE A 99 10.48 5.52 -8.12
CA PHE A 99 9.19 4.83 -8.27
C PHE A 99 9.36 3.39 -8.73
N LYS A 100 10.33 3.09 -9.61
CA LYS A 100 10.66 1.71 -9.99
C LYS A 100 11.13 0.89 -8.79
N GLU A 101 11.96 1.48 -7.94
CA GLU A 101 12.40 0.88 -6.68
C GLU A 101 11.21 0.62 -5.75
N ALA A 102 10.33 1.61 -5.55
CA ALA A 102 9.13 1.44 -4.72
C ALA A 102 8.19 0.34 -5.24
N LEU A 103 8.04 0.19 -6.57
CA LEU A 103 7.27 -0.91 -7.18
C LEU A 103 7.94 -2.27 -6.91
N SER A 104 9.26 -2.34 -7.02
CA SER A 104 10.03 -3.55 -6.71
C SER A 104 9.89 -3.97 -5.25
N GLU A 105 10.05 -3.02 -4.32
CA GLU A 105 9.82 -3.26 -2.89
C GLU A 105 8.39 -3.72 -2.60
N MET A 106 7.41 -3.14 -3.29
CA MET A 106 6.02 -3.55 -3.15
C MET A 106 5.81 -4.99 -3.60
N ASN A 107 6.38 -5.38 -4.74
CA ASN A 107 6.30 -6.76 -5.23
C ASN A 107 6.92 -7.76 -4.24
N ILE A 108 8.06 -7.40 -3.63
CA ILE A 108 8.67 -8.18 -2.55
C ILE A 108 7.72 -8.31 -1.35
N ALA A 109 7.09 -7.21 -0.93
CA ALA A 109 6.15 -7.22 0.19
C ALA A 109 4.88 -8.04 -0.10
N ILE A 110 4.34 -7.95 -1.31
CA ILE A 110 3.21 -8.78 -1.78
C ILE A 110 3.60 -10.27 -1.72
N SER A 111 4.77 -10.61 -2.26
CA SER A 111 5.28 -11.98 -2.28
C SER A 111 5.50 -12.55 -0.88
N ALA A 112 6.03 -11.75 0.06
CA ALA A 112 6.23 -12.14 1.45
C ALA A 112 4.90 -12.50 2.14
N ARG A 113 3.78 -11.86 1.76
CA ARG A 113 2.47 -12.15 2.34
C ARG A 113 1.80 -13.41 1.80
N ARG A 114 2.32 -14.05 0.76
CA ARG A 114 1.81 -15.35 0.27
C ARG A 114 1.85 -16.42 1.36
N GLN A 115 2.80 -16.31 2.28
CA GLN A 115 3.01 -17.25 3.38
C GLN A 115 2.22 -16.89 4.65
N CYS A 116 1.51 -15.75 4.67
CA CYS A 116 0.65 -15.37 5.78
C CYS A 116 -0.65 -16.21 5.79
N SER A 117 -1.32 -16.25 6.95
CA SER A 117 -2.61 -16.93 7.12
C SER A 117 -3.72 -16.41 6.21
N THR A 118 -3.62 -15.14 5.78
CA THR A 118 -4.49 -14.55 4.75
C THR A 118 -3.57 -13.97 3.66
N PRO A 119 -3.37 -14.69 2.54
CA PRO A 119 -2.53 -14.22 1.46
C PRO A 119 -3.22 -13.08 0.69
N MET A 120 -2.40 -12.19 0.12
CA MET A 120 -2.89 -11.19 -0.81
C MET A 120 -3.26 -11.88 -2.13
N ARG A 121 -4.53 -11.75 -2.54
CA ARG A 121 -5.05 -12.44 -3.72
C ARG A 121 -5.09 -11.56 -4.97
N GLU A 122 -5.16 -10.24 -4.78
CA GLU A 122 -5.27 -9.29 -5.88
C GLU A 122 -4.46 -8.02 -5.61
N VAL A 123 -3.77 -7.55 -6.64
CA VAL A 123 -3.11 -6.24 -6.66
C VAL A 123 -3.69 -5.47 -7.84
N GLN A 124 -4.37 -4.38 -7.54
CA GLN A 124 -4.93 -3.46 -8.51
C GLN A 124 -3.95 -2.32 -8.75
N ILE A 125 -3.61 -2.03 -9.99
CA ILE A 125 -2.52 -1.11 -10.32
C ILE A 125 -3.02 -0.08 -11.31
N ASP A 126 -2.77 1.19 -11.02
CA ASP A 126 -3.01 2.25 -11.99
C ASP A 126 -2.19 1.97 -13.25
N ARG A 127 -2.87 1.91 -14.39
CA ARG A 127 -2.28 1.50 -15.68
C ARG A 127 -1.03 2.29 -16.05
N ARG A 128 -0.86 3.51 -15.55
CA ARG A 128 0.34 4.31 -15.80
C ARG A 128 1.61 3.70 -15.19
N TYR A 129 1.50 2.76 -14.25
CA TYR A 129 2.63 1.98 -13.71
C TYR A 129 2.95 0.72 -14.52
N GLU A 130 2.13 0.35 -15.50
CA GLU A 130 2.28 -0.88 -16.29
C GLU A 130 3.66 -0.97 -16.93
N ALA A 131 4.13 0.11 -17.55
CA ALA A 131 5.44 0.16 -18.21
C ALA A 131 6.65 0.32 -17.25
N LEU A 132 6.41 0.49 -15.94
CA LEU A 132 7.48 0.79 -14.98
C LEU A 132 8.00 -0.45 -14.24
N HIS A 133 7.27 -1.55 -14.25
CA HIS A 133 7.65 -2.78 -13.55
C HIS A 133 7.12 -4.03 -14.27
N ALA A 134 7.89 -5.12 -14.21
CA ALA A 134 7.50 -6.41 -14.77
C ALA A 134 6.57 -7.15 -13.79
N TRP A 135 5.27 -6.90 -13.89
CA TRP A 135 4.25 -7.43 -12.97
C TRP A 135 3.99 -8.94 -13.10
N GLU A 136 4.41 -9.54 -14.21
CA GLU A 136 4.30 -10.98 -14.50
C GLU A 136 5.01 -11.86 -13.47
N LEU A 137 5.92 -11.28 -12.68
CA LEU A 137 6.69 -11.97 -11.63
C LEU A 137 5.92 -12.15 -10.31
N THR A 138 4.68 -11.65 -10.21
CA THR A 138 3.88 -11.72 -8.97
C THR A 138 3.12 -13.05 -8.89
N GLU A 139 3.83 -14.16 -8.68
CA GLU A 139 3.23 -15.49 -8.64
C GLU A 139 2.10 -15.62 -7.60
N GLY A 140 1.00 -16.29 -7.98
CA GLY A 140 -0.12 -16.60 -7.07
C GLY A 140 -0.96 -15.40 -6.65
N THR A 141 -0.67 -14.21 -7.17
CA THR A 141 -1.46 -12.99 -6.93
C THR A 141 -1.99 -12.47 -8.27
N ARG A 142 -3.28 -12.20 -8.34
CA ARG A 142 -3.88 -11.62 -9.55
C ARG A 142 -3.48 -10.15 -9.67
N VAL A 143 -2.82 -9.77 -10.76
CA VAL A 143 -2.56 -8.36 -11.07
C VAL A 143 -3.67 -7.84 -12.00
N VAL A 144 -4.28 -6.71 -11.64
CA VAL A 144 -5.33 -6.05 -12.44
C VAL A 144 -4.94 -4.61 -12.70
N PHE A 145 -4.84 -4.21 -13.97
CA PHE A 145 -4.63 -2.81 -14.33
C PHE A 145 -5.97 -2.08 -14.42
N PHE A 146 -6.02 -0.84 -13.90
CA PHE A 146 -7.21 0.01 -14.00
C PHE A 146 -6.83 1.42 -14.49
N GLU A 147 -7.78 2.05 -15.18
CA GLU A 147 -7.66 3.46 -15.56
C GLU A 147 -8.21 4.34 -14.45
N HIS A 148 -7.35 5.15 -13.85
CA HIS A 148 -7.81 6.13 -12.89
C HIS A 148 -8.22 7.40 -13.63
N ASN A 149 -9.54 7.59 -13.77
CA ASN A 149 -10.10 8.88 -14.13
C ASN A 149 -9.91 9.84 -12.95
N SER A 150 -8.74 10.46 -12.86
CA SER A 150 -8.57 11.67 -12.05
C SER A 150 -9.48 12.72 -12.67
N GLY A 151 -10.70 12.83 -12.15
CA GLY A 151 -11.67 13.81 -12.58
C GLY A 151 -11.04 15.20 -12.49
N ASN A 152 -10.65 15.74 -13.65
CA ASN A 152 -10.52 17.18 -13.80
C ASN A 152 -11.92 17.72 -13.58
N HIS A 153 -12.20 18.21 -12.37
CA HIS A 153 -13.18 19.27 -12.23
C HIS A 153 -12.58 20.49 -12.94
N SER A 154 -12.78 20.54 -14.26
CA SER A 154 -12.73 21.76 -15.03
C SER A 154 -13.83 22.66 -14.45
N VAL A 155 -13.47 23.44 -13.42
CA VAL A 155 -14.28 24.59 -13.03
C VAL A 155 -14.08 25.60 -14.14
N HIS A 156 -14.92 25.51 -15.17
CA HIS A 156 -15.16 26.63 -16.06
C HIS A 156 -15.82 27.71 -15.22
N GLN A 157 -15.03 28.74 -14.88
CA GLN A 157 -15.56 30.08 -14.63
C GLN A 157 -15.82 30.77 -15.96
#